data_AF-A0A952MWS3-F1
#
_entry.id   AF-A0A952MWS3-F1
#
_cell.length_a   1.000
_cell.length_b   1.000
_cell.length_c   1.000
_cell.angle_alpha   90.00
_cell.angle_beta   90.00
_cell.angle_gamma   90.00
#
_symmetry.space_group_name_H-M   'P 1'
#
loop_
_entity.id
_entity.type
_entity.pdbx_description
1 polymer ?
#
loop_
_entity_poly.entity_id
_entity_poly.type
_entity_poly.pdbx_seq_one_letter_code
_entity_poly.pdbx_strand_id
1 'polypeptide(L)'
;MKKLLVAVFCTMLPSLTAHGQQDPLYAQYLNNPFVLNPAYAGQSTVLSASLQYRTQWAQFEGNPVTATLTGHMRLLRFHDLSTISDF
;
A
#
# COMPACT_ATOMS: atom_id res chain seq x y z
N MET A 1 33.40 -29.23 17.85
CA MET A 1 34.10 -27.93 17.76
C MET A 1 34.14 -27.44 16.30
N LYS A 2 35.00 -27.99 15.42
CA LYS A 2 35.16 -27.53 14.02
C LYS A 2 33.88 -27.59 13.17
N LYS A 3 33.07 -28.66 13.33
CA LYS A 3 31.79 -28.84 12.62
C LYS A 3 30.73 -27.81 13.03
N LEU A 4 30.79 -27.32 14.26
CA LEU A 4 29.87 -26.31 14.79
C LEU A 4 30.22 -24.93 14.21
N LEU A 5 31.52 -24.63 14.12
CA LEU A 5 32.04 -23.43 13.46
C LEU A 5 31.64 -23.34 11.99
N VAL A 6 31.73 -24.46 11.26
CA VAL A 6 31.31 -24.53 9.85
C VAL A 6 29.79 -24.30 9.71
N ALA A 7 28.98 -24.88 10.58
CA ALA A 7 27.53 -24.69 10.56
C ALA A 7 27.13 -23.22 10.81
N VAL A 8 27.74 -22.57 11.80
CA VAL A 8 27.52 -21.14 12.10
C VAL A 8 27.91 -20.27 10.91
N PHE A 9 29.07 -20.54 10.31
CA PHE A 9 29.57 -19.79 9.14
C PHE A 9 28.63 -19.93 7.93
N CYS A 10 28.14 -21.14 7.64
CA CYS A 10 27.17 -21.37 6.57
C CYS A 10 25.84 -20.61 6.79
N THR A 11 25.38 -20.46 8.04
CA THR A 11 24.13 -19.74 8.33
C THR A 11 24.27 -18.21 8.30
N MET A 12 25.44 -17.65 8.56
CA MET A 12 25.64 -16.18 8.56
C MET A 12 25.91 -15.59 7.17
N LEU A 13 26.54 -16.34 6.26
CA LEU A 13 26.82 -15.89 4.89
C LEU A 13 25.59 -15.35 4.12
N PRO A 14 24.42 -16.03 4.10
CA PRO A 14 23.26 -15.54 3.35
C PRO A 14 22.57 -14.31 3.97
N SER A 15 22.88 -13.96 5.22
CA SER A 15 22.29 -12.78 5.89
C SER A 15 22.85 -11.45 5.37
N LEU A 16 24.01 -11.47 4.70
CA LEU A 16 24.71 -10.29 4.18
C LEU A 16 24.01 -9.63 2.99
N THR A 17 23.13 -10.35 2.29
CA THR A 17 22.43 -9.86 1.09
C THR A 17 20.93 -9.71 1.31
N ALA A 18 20.45 -9.88 2.55
CA ALA A 18 19.04 -9.73 2.86
C ALA A 18 18.67 -8.24 2.91
N HIS A 19 17.69 -7.85 2.09
CA HIS A 19 17.06 -6.54 2.20
C HIS A 19 15.81 -6.66 3.08
N GLY A 20 15.72 -5.85 4.13
CA GLY A 20 14.49 -5.71 4.90
C GLY A 20 13.52 -4.79 4.17
N GLN A 21 12.35 -5.30 3.81
CA GLN A 21 11.25 -4.47 3.29
C GLN A 21 10.42 -3.97 4.46
N GLN A 22 10.15 -2.66 4.50
CA GLN A 22 9.25 -2.07 5.47
C GLN A 22 7.85 -1.99 4.87
N ASP A 23 6.85 -2.50 5.61
CA ASP A 23 5.46 -2.37 5.19
C ASP A 23 5.00 -0.90 5.20
N PRO A 24 4.15 -0.49 4.24
CA PRO A 24 3.58 0.84 4.25
C PRO A 24 2.76 1.08 5.52
N LEU A 25 3.10 2.13 6.26
CA LEU A 25 2.33 2.56 7.43
C LEU A 25 1.16 3.45 6.99
N TYR A 26 -0.07 2.96 7.19
CA TYR A 26 -1.31 3.62 6.76
C TYR A 26 -1.89 4.61 7.77
N ALA A 27 -1.06 5.43 8.43
CA ALA A 27 -1.57 6.46 9.35
C ALA A 27 -2.53 7.47 8.68
N GLN A 28 -2.43 7.63 7.35
CA GLN A 28 -3.28 8.50 6.54
C GLN A 28 -4.50 7.78 5.92
N TYR A 29 -4.90 6.60 6.43
CA TYR A 29 -6.00 5.81 5.87
C TYR A 29 -7.35 6.55 5.87
N LEU A 30 -7.57 7.49 6.80
CA LEU A 30 -8.80 8.28 6.85
C LEU A 30 -9.03 9.10 5.57
N ASN A 31 -7.95 9.49 4.90
CA ASN A 31 -7.99 10.23 3.65
C ASN A 31 -8.18 9.29 2.43
N ASN A 32 -7.94 7.98 2.58
CA ASN A 32 -8.08 6.99 1.52
C ASN A 32 -8.39 5.60 2.10
N PRO A 33 -9.64 5.35 2.53
CA PRO A 33 -10.02 4.08 3.16
C PRO A 33 -9.92 2.88 2.21
N PHE A 34 -9.94 3.14 0.89
CA PHE A 34 -9.72 2.12 -0.15
C PHE A 34 -8.36 1.42 -0.03
N VAL A 35 -7.33 2.13 0.46
CA VAL A 35 -5.99 1.56 0.68
C VAL A 35 -5.99 0.51 1.78
N LEU A 36 -6.88 0.63 2.77
CA LEU A 36 -7.01 -0.34 3.86
C LEU A 36 -7.98 -1.46 3.51
N ASN A 37 -9.09 -1.14 2.83
CA ASN A 37 -10.14 -2.09 2.49
C ASN A 37 -10.55 -1.97 1.01
N PRO A 38 -10.13 -2.91 0.15
CA PRO A 38 -10.51 -2.92 -1.26
C PRO A 38 -12.03 -3.00 -1.50
N ALA A 39 -12.81 -3.50 -0.54
CA ALA A 39 -14.28 -3.53 -0.64
C ALA A 39 -14.92 -2.13 -0.62
N TYR A 40 -14.15 -1.09 -0.30
CA TYR A 40 -14.58 0.30 -0.45
C TYR A 40 -14.74 0.72 -1.92
N ALA A 41 -14.21 -0.05 -2.87
CA ALA A 41 -14.34 0.21 -4.30
C ALA A 41 -15.82 0.36 -4.71
N GLY A 42 -16.15 1.46 -5.39
CA GLY A 42 -17.50 1.69 -5.92
C GLY A 42 -18.57 1.98 -4.87
N GLN A 43 -18.19 2.33 -3.62
CA GLN A 43 -19.12 2.90 -2.65
C GLN A 43 -19.76 4.18 -3.19
N SER A 44 -18.97 5.01 -3.88
CA SER A 44 -19.45 6.18 -4.60
C SER A 44 -19.89 5.82 -6.03
N THR A 45 -20.97 6.45 -6.49
CA THR A 45 -21.48 6.32 -7.86
C THR A 45 -20.66 7.10 -8.89
N VAL A 46 -19.83 8.05 -8.43
CA VAL A 46 -18.94 8.86 -9.26
C VAL A 46 -17.49 8.34 -9.20
N LEU A 47 -16.71 8.72 -10.22
CA LEU A 47 -15.28 8.44 -10.23
C LEU A 47 -14.61 9.07 -9.01
N SER A 48 -13.96 8.24 -8.20
CA SER A 48 -13.20 8.66 -7.03
C SER A 48 -11.73 8.36 -7.26
N ALA A 49 -10.89 9.40 -7.20
CA ALA A 49 -9.45 9.30 -7.39
C ALA A 49 -8.71 9.98 -6.24
N SER A 50 -7.54 9.46 -5.86
CA SER A 50 -6.73 10.02 -4.78
C SER A 50 -5.25 9.82 -5.04
N LEU A 51 -4.46 10.85 -4.74
CA LEU A 51 -3.00 10.84 -4.78
C LEU A 51 -2.47 11.20 -3.39
N GLN A 52 -1.61 10.35 -2.84
CA GLN A 52 -0.98 10.56 -1.54
C GLN A 52 0.53 10.44 -1.66
N TYR A 53 1.24 11.33 -0.97
CA TYR A 53 2.68 11.29 -0.81
C TYR A 53 3.02 11.41 0.68
N ARG A 54 3.83 10.49 1.18
CA ARG A 54 4.24 10.46 2.58
C ARG A 54 5.75 10.31 2.67
N THR A 55 6.35 11.20 3.44
CA THR A 55 7.76 11.17 3.83
C THR A 55 7.84 10.92 5.33
N GLN A 56 8.63 9.95 5.78
CA GLN A 56 8.85 9.66 7.19
C GLN A 56 10.27 10.01 7.57
N TRP A 57 10.52 10.50 8.80
CA TRP A 57 11.87 10.90 9.23
C TRP A 57 12.55 11.86 8.24
N ALA A 58 11.84 12.91 7.83
CA ALA A 58 12.22 13.82 6.73
C ALA A 58 13.58 14.54 6.91
N GLN A 59 14.19 14.47 8.08
CA GLN A 59 15.49 15.05 8.39
C GLN A 59 16.67 14.08 8.11
N PHE A 60 16.40 12.83 7.73
CA PHE A 60 17.41 11.81 7.45
C PHE A 60 17.56 11.59 5.95
N GLU A 61 18.79 11.35 5.49
CA GLU A 61 19.05 10.93 4.12
C GLU A 61 18.59 9.48 3.89
N GLY A 62 18.03 9.18 2.72
CA GLY A 62 17.50 7.85 2.40
C GLY A 62 16.23 7.51 3.19
N ASN A 63 15.50 8.51 3.65
CA ASN A 63 14.33 8.31 4.47
C ASN A 63 13.18 7.59 3.73
N PRO A 64 12.38 6.78 4.43
CA PRO A 64 11.24 6.10 3.83
C PRO A 64 10.21 7.05 3.21
N VAL A 65 10.00 6.88 1.91
CA VAL A 65 9.01 7.59 1.11
C VAL A 65 7.99 6.59 0.57
N THR A 66 6.71 6.94 0.65
CA THR A 66 5.60 6.15 0.11
C THR A 66 4.70 7.05 -0.71
N ALA A 67 4.43 6.65 -1.95
CA ALA A 67 3.48 7.32 -2.83
C ALA A 67 2.39 6.34 -3.22
N THR A 68 1.13 6.80 -3.16
CA THR A 68 -0.04 5.98 -3.44
C THR A 68 -0.96 6.72 -4.42
N LEU A 69 -1.35 6.04 -5.49
CA LEU A 69 -2.34 6.51 -6.45
C LEU A 69 -3.49 5.50 -6.48
N THR A 70 -4.72 5.95 -6.26
CA THR A 70 -5.91 5.09 -6.29
C THR A 70 -6.99 5.71 -7.16
N GLY A 71 -7.72 4.86 -7.88
CA GLY A 71 -8.91 5.24 -8.64
C GLY A 71 -9.94 4.13 -8.59
N HIS A 72 -11.18 4.45 -8.23
CA HIS A 72 -12.28 3.50 -8.26
C HIS A 72 -13.59 4.20 -8.60
N MET A 73 -14.50 3.46 -9.23
CA MET A 73 -15.85 3.91 -9.53
C MET A 73 -16.78 2.70 -9.51
N ARG A 74 -18.06 2.91 -9.24
CA ARG A 74 -19.06 1.86 -9.40
C ARG A 74 -19.26 1.56 -10.88
N LEU A 75 -19.21 0.28 -11.25
CA LEU A 75 -19.62 -0.14 -12.59
C LEU A 75 -21.13 0.07 -12.71
N LEU A 76 -21.56 0.96 -13.60
CA LEU A 76 -22.98 1.17 -13.87
C LEU A 76 -23.53 -0.05 -14.62
N ARG A 77 -24.54 -0.72 -14.05
CA ARG A 77 -25.38 -1.66 -14.81
C ARG A 77 -26.49 -0.90 -15.52
N PHE A 78 -26.98 -1.44 -16.63
CA PHE A 78 -28.07 -0.86 -17.41
C PHE A 78 -29.34 -0.57 -16.58
N HIS A 79 -29.58 -1.32 -15.49
CA HIS A 79 -30.69 -1.08 -14.56
C HIS A 79 -30.49 0.15 -13.65
N ASP A 80 -29.25 0.59 -13.43
CA ASP A 80 -28.92 1.71 -12.54
C ASP A 80 -28.85 3.06 -13.29
N LEU A 81 -28.90 3.04 -14.63
CA LEU A 81 -28.88 4.25 -15.47
C LEU A 81 -30.20 5.04 -15.38
N SER A 82 -31.31 4.37 -15.10
CA SER A 82 -32.62 5.03 -14.90
C SER A 82 -32.70 5.77 -13.57
N THR A 83 -31.82 5.48 -12.61
CA THR A 83 -31.78 6.15 -11.29
C THR A 83 -30.90 7.40 -11.29
N ILE A 84 -30.06 7.59 -12.32
CA ILE A 84 -29.19 8.76 -12.47
C ILE A 84 -29.93 9.92 -13.16
N SER A 85 -30.96 9.63 -13.96
CA SER A 85 -31.81 10.63 -14.63
C SER A 85 -32.80 11.33 -13.70
N ASP A 86 -32.90 10.90 -12.43
CA ASP A 86 -33.87 11.43 -11.46
C ASP A 86 -33.32 12.61 -10.63
N PHE A 87 -32.18 13.20 -11.04
CA PHE A 87 -31.57 14.40 -10.47
C PHE A 87 -31.47 15.54 -11.49
#